data_AF-A0A7M3LVC2-F1
#
_entry.id   AF-A0A7M3LVC2-F1
#
_cell.length_a   1.000
_cell.length_b   1.000
_cell.length_c   1.000
_cell.angle_alpha   90.00
_cell.angle_beta   90.00
_cell.angle_gamma   90.00
#
_symmetry.space_group_name_H-M   'P 1'
#
loop_
_entity.id
_entity.type
_entity.pdbx_description
1 polymer ?
#
loop_
_entity_poly.entity_id
_entity_poly.type
_entity_poly.pdbx_seq_one_letter_code
_entity_poly.pdbx_strand_id
1 'polypeptide(L)'
;MPSSARYTNTSVSAANVSGFEISAGNWATGPQASAAVQSTEQAHEGVNSLRITRSATASGYLVVCGNADYPVAASTSYILDYWLYCTAAAGVLRIDTDWYTAAQAYISTTTGTSINAVQNTWTHAGPTTISSPATAAFARPALISASGTTTGDVIYLDEVYLYQRQWRHQLQLPQGMNRAAGR
;
A
#
# COMPACT_ATOMS: atom_id res chain seq x y z
N MET A 1 -22.16 -20.78 -15.60
CA MET A 1 -20.85 -20.34 -15.11
C MET A 1 -20.60 -18.94 -15.66
N PRO A 2 -20.49 -17.87 -14.86
CA PRO A 2 -20.30 -16.54 -15.41
C PRO A 2 -18.82 -16.34 -15.81
N SER A 3 -18.63 -15.87 -17.05
CA SER A 3 -17.35 -15.69 -17.73
C SER A 3 -16.48 -14.58 -17.11
N SER A 4 -15.17 -14.81 -17.09
CA SER A 4 -14.11 -14.01 -16.44
C SER A 4 -13.80 -12.66 -17.11
N ALA A 5 -14.68 -12.13 -17.97
CA ALA A 5 -14.37 -10.99 -18.85
C ALA A 5 -14.94 -9.62 -18.39
N ARG A 6 -15.19 -9.41 -17.09
CA ARG A 6 -15.87 -8.19 -16.59
C ARG A 6 -15.01 -7.19 -15.83
N TYR A 7 -13.74 -7.50 -15.59
CA TYR A 7 -12.83 -6.61 -14.88
C TYR A 7 -11.89 -5.95 -15.89
N THR A 8 -11.96 -4.63 -16.04
CA THR A 8 -10.79 -3.88 -16.48
C THR A 8 -10.00 -3.48 -15.24
N ASN A 9 -8.67 -3.60 -15.29
CA ASN A 9 -7.74 -3.01 -14.32
C ASN A 9 -7.74 -1.47 -14.45
N THR A 10 -8.92 -0.85 -14.51
CA THR A 10 -9.05 0.60 -14.49
C THR A 10 -9.19 0.97 -13.02
N SER A 11 -8.16 1.62 -12.50
CA SER A 11 -8.09 2.13 -11.13
C SER A 11 -9.29 3.04 -10.82
N VAL A 12 -9.63 3.03 -9.56
CA VAL A 12 -10.98 3.24 -9.06
C VAL A 12 -10.87 4.21 -7.91
N SER A 13 -11.79 5.17 -7.86
CA SER A 13 -11.97 6.16 -6.79
C SER A 13 -11.24 5.85 -5.48
N ALA A 14 -10.13 6.58 -5.31
CA ALA A 14 -9.39 6.91 -4.10
C ALA A 14 -9.17 5.79 -3.06
N ALA A 15 -8.00 5.14 -3.16
CA ALA A 15 -7.03 5.24 -2.09
C ALA A 15 -5.63 5.36 -2.75
N ASN A 16 -4.72 6.03 -2.06
CA ASN A 16 -3.57 6.71 -2.64
C ASN A 16 -2.55 5.74 -3.31
N VAL A 17 -1.74 6.26 -4.22
CA VAL A 17 -0.61 5.55 -4.83
C VAL A 17 0.68 6.15 -4.31
N SER A 18 1.52 5.34 -3.66
CA SER A 18 2.88 5.75 -3.32
C SER A 18 3.89 5.08 -4.26
N GLY A 19 4.25 5.76 -5.34
CA GLY A 19 5.34 5.37 -6.26
C GLY A 19 6.65 6.13 -6.03
N PHE A 20 6.71 6.96 -4.99
CA PHE A 20 7.95 7.59 -4.48
C PHE A 20 8.80 8.41 -5.48
N GLU A 21 8.31 8.79 -6.65
CA GLU A 21 9.10 9.50 -7.67
C GLU A 21 9.48 10.95 -7.32
N ILE A 22 8.75 11.57 -6.40
CA ILE A 22 8.97 12.97 -6.00
C ILE A 22 9.53 13.07 -4.58
N SER A 23 9.06 12.19 -3.68
CA SER A 23 9.49 12.17 -2.29
C SER A 23 9.07 10.85 -1.62
N ALA A 24 9.56 10.61 -0.40
CA ALA A 24 9.05 9.58 0.49
C ALA A 24 7.60 9.85 0.97
N GLY A 25 7.04 11.03 0.69
CA GLY A 25 5.76 11.46 1.21
C GLY A 25 5.76 11.50 2.74
N ASN A 26 4.65 11.09 3.33
CA ASN A 26 4.47 11.02 4.79
C ASN A 26 4.87 9.64 5.36
N TRP A 27 5.62 8.83 4.61
CA TRP A 27 6.14 7.56 5.11
C TRP A 27 7.28 7.82 6.09
N ALA A 28 7.07 7.43 7.35
CA ALA A 28 7.98 7.66 8.46
C ALA A 28 8.39 6.33 9.13
N THR A 29 9.57 6.31 9.74
CA THR A 29 10.09 5.10 10.40
C THR A 29 9.19 4.63 11.53
N GLY A 30 8.98 3.32 11.60
CA GLY A 30 8.50 2.64 12.79
C GLY A 30 9.66 2.30 13.74
N PRO A 31 9.39 1.68 14.91
CA PRO A 31 10.40 1.41 15.93
C PRO A 31 11.53 0.47 15.48
N GLN A 32 11.34 -0.24 14.37
CA GLN A 32 12.28 -1.25 13.89
C GLN A 32 13.09 -0.79 12.66
N ALA A 33 12.99 0.49 12.28
CA ALA A 33 13.83 1.10 11.26
C ALA A 33 14.58 2.32 11.80
N SER A 34 15.79 2.56 11.27
CA SER A 34 16.60 3.75 11.58
C SER A 34 16.45 4.84 10.52
N ALA A 35 16.03 4.49 9.31
CA ALA A 35 15.82 5.44 8.22
C ALA A 35 14.74 4.94 7.26
N ALA A 36 13.98 5.89 6.70
CA ALA A 36 13.07 5.72 5.58
C ALA A 36 13.19 6.96 4.68
N VAL A 37 13.77 6.80 3.49
CA VAL A 37 14.10 7.91 2.59
C VAL A 37 13.83 7.51 1.13
N GLN A 38 13.49 8.46 0.28
CA GLN A 38 13.48 8.25 -1.17
C GLN A 38 14.90 7.89 -1.64
N SER A 39 15.01 6.98 -2.59
CA SER A 39 16.31 6.53 -3.11
C SER A 39 16.24 6.16 -4.59
N THR A 40 17.34 6.42 -5.29
CA THR A 40 17.59 5.97 -6.67
C THR A 40 18.43 4.69 -6.73
N GLU A 41 18.83 4.11 -5.60
CA GLU A 41 19.69 2.91 -5.54
C GLU A 41 18.98 1.66 -6.13
N GLN A 42 17.68 1.57 -5.93
CA GLN A 42 16.78 0.56 -6.51
C GLN A 42 15.44 1.24 -6.80
N ALA A 43 14.79 0.83 -7.88
CA ALA A 43 13.41 1.18 -8.20
C ALA A 43 12.78 -0.03 -8.93
N HIS A 44 11.49 -0.28 -8.71
CA HIS A 44 10.78 -1.32 -9.46
C HIS A 44 10.28 -0.75 -10.79
N GLU A 45 9.63 0.42 -10.71
CA GLU A 45 9.27 1.25 -11.85
C GLU A 45 9.89 2.64 -11.69
N GLY A 46 10.03 3.38 -12.80
CA GLY A 46 10.53 4.75 -12.75
C GLY A 46 12.00 4.84 -12.33
N VAL A 47 12.29 5.75 -11.39
CA VAL A 47 13.67 6.10 -11.00
C VAL A 47 13.87 6.00 -9.49
N ASN A 48 12.81 6.09 -8.70
CA ASN A 48 12.93 6.15 -7.24
C ASN A 48 12.06 5.10 -6.56
N SER A 49 12.50 4.65 -5.39
CA SER A 49 11.66 3.92 -4.44
C SER A 49 11.90 4.39 -3.01
N LEU A 50 11.15 3.87 -2.05
CA LEU A 50 11.38 4.13 -0.64
C LEU A 50 12.41 3.14 -0.06
N ARG A 51 13.59 3.63 0.30
CA ARG A 51 14.65 2.87 0.97
C ARG A 51 14.50 2.92 2.48
N ILE A 52 14.48 1.76 3.10
CA ILE A 52 14.30 1.56 4.53
C ILE A 52 15.51 0.83 5.09
N THR A 53 16.10 1.35 6.16
CA THR A 53 17.23 0.70 6.85
C THR A 53 16.77 0.10 8.16
N ARG A 54 17.00 -1.21 8.33
CA ARG A 54 16.62 -1.97 9.52
C ARG A 54 17.47 -1.59 10.73
N SER A 55 16.86 -1.31 11.88
CA SER A 55 17.58 -0.96 13.12
C SER A 55 17.64 -2.09 14.16
N ALA A 56 16.71 -3.04 14.12
CA ALA A 56 16.60 -4.10 15.13
C ALA A 56 16.07 -5.42 14.53
N THR A 57 16.22 -6.53 15.25
CA THR A 57 15.82 -7.87 14.78
C THR A 57 14.39 -8.26 15.19
N ALA A 58 13.76 -7.54 16.12
CA ALA A 58 12.43 -7.86 16.62
C ALA A 58 11.34 -7.59 15.58
N SER A 59 10.32 -8.46 15.50
CA SER A 59 9.19 -8.20 14.58
C SER A 59 8.51 -6.86 14.90
N GLY A 60 8.10 -6.14 13.85
CA GLY A 60 7.34 -4.90 14.02
C GLY A 60 7.48 -3.92 12.86
N TYR A 61 6.90 -2.73 13.08
CA TYR A 61 6.81 -1.65 12.10
C TYR A 61 8.19 -1.18 11.64
N LEU A 62 8.43 -1.30 10.34
CA LEU A 62 9.56 -0.73 9.62
C LEU A 62 9.25 0.71 9.23
N VAL A 63 8.15 0.90 8.50
CA VAL A 63 7.72 2.21 8.04
C VAL A 63 6.20 2.26 8.03
N VAL A 64 5.65 3.43 8.32
CA VAL A 64 4.20 3.70 8.37
C VAL A 64 3.93 4.97 7.56
N CYS A 65 2.85 4.99 6.77
CA CYS A 65 2.41 6.25 6.17
C CYS A 65 1.72 7.14 7.21
N GLY A 66 1.36 8.37 6.84
CA GLY A 66 0.50 9.21 7.65
C GLY A 66 -0.92 8.64 7.75
N ASN A 67 -1.56 8.82 8.90
CA ASN A 67 -2.91 8.31 9.18
C ASN A 67 -4.03 9.01 8.42
N ALA A 68 -3.74 10.10 7.69
CA ALA A 68 -4.71 10.85 6.88
C ALA A 68 -4.52 10.62 5.37
N ASP A 69 -3.47 9.93 4.95
CA ASP A 69 -3.04 9.91 3.55
C ASP A 69 -3.92 9.03 2.65
N TYR A 70 -4.68 8.12 3.27
CA TYR A 70 -5.54 7.16 2.59
C TYR A 70 -6.98 7.30 3.09
N PRO A 71 -7.77 8.25 2.54
CA PRO A 71 -9.20 8.32 2.83
C PRO A 71 -9.91 7.07 2.31
N VAL A 72 -10.81 6.51 3.12
CA VAL A 72 -11.55 5.29 2.81
C VAL A 72 -13.02 5.42 3.18
N ALA A 73 -13.87 4.65 2.50
CA ALA A 73 -15.26 4.46 2.89
C ALA A 73 -15.35 3.33 3.93
N ALA A 74 -16.30 3.47 4.86
CA ALA A 74 -16.63 2.44 5.84
C ALA A 74 -17.19 1.18 5.18
N SER A 75 -17.03 0.02 5.84
CA SER A 75 -17.58 -1.28 5.40
C SER A 75 -17.30 -1.62 3.93
N THR A 76 -16.12 -1.25 3.43
CA THR A 76 -15.80 -1.33 2.01
C THR A 76 -14.58 -2.21 1.77
N SER A 77 -14.63 -3.01 0.71
CA SER A 77 -13.52 -3.84 0.27
C SER A 77 -12.54 -3.07 -0.60
N TYR A 78 -11.27 -3.19 -0.26
CA TYR A 78 -10.11 -2.62 -0.94
C TYR A 78 -9.16 -3.72 -1.38
N ILE A 79 -8.34 -3.43 -2.37
CA ILE A 79 -7.21 -4.21 -2.82
C ILE A 79 -5.94 -3.51 -2.36
N LEU A 80 -5.10 -4.25 -1.66
CA LEU A 80 -3.73 -3.89 -1.30
C LEU A 80 -2.78 -4.58 -2.29
N ASP A 81 -1.87 -3.80 -2.86
CA ASP A 81 -0.93 -4.25 -3.89
C ASP A 81 0.36 -3.44 -3.79
N TYR A 82 1.53 -4.09 -3.80
CA TYR A 82 2.82 -3.41 -3.62
C TYR A 82 4.01 -4.26 -4.05
N TRP A 83 5.17 -3.62 -4.25
CA TRP A 83 6.43 -4.28 -4.57
C TRP A 83 7.47 -4.09 -3.47
N LEU A 84 8.23 -5.15 -3.20
CA LEU A 84 9.30 -5.15 -2.19
C LEU A 84 10.60 -5.70 -2.77
N TYR A 85 11.71 -5.07 -2.41
CA TYR A 85 13.04 -5.62 -2.59
C TYR A 85 13.69 -5.74 -1.21
N CYS A 86 14.36 -6.86 -0.92
CA CYS A 86 15.04 -7.04 0.36
C CYS A 86 16.44 -7.60 0.16
N THR A 87 17.44 -7.02 0.85
CA THR A 87 18.82 -7.53 0.83
C THR A 87 19.00 -8.78 1.70
N ALA A 88 18.07 -9.05 2.62
CA ALA A 88 18.10 -10.21 3.50
C ALA A 88 17.67 -11.48 2.76
N ALA A 89 18.35 -12.61 3.02
CA ALA A 89 18.08 -13.87 2.34
C ALA A 89 16.77 -14.56 2.76
N ALA A 90 16.20 -14.19 3.91
CA ALA A 90 15.03 -14.82 4.50
C ALA A 90 13.99 -13.80 4.99
N GLY A 91 14.00 -12.59 4.44
CA GLY A 91 13.12 -11.52 4.90
C GLY A 91 11.64 -11.88 4.73
N VAL A 92 10.90 -12.00 5.83
CA VAL A 92 9.45 -12.16 5.81
C VAL A 92 8.81 -10.81 6.10
N LEU A 93 8.13 -10.26 5.11
CA LEU A 93 7.58 -8.90 5.11
C LEU A 93 6.08 -8.92 4.80
N ARG A 94 5.35 -7.92 5.30
CA ARG A 94 3.94 -7.68 4.94
C ARG A 94 3.57 -6.23 5.15
N ILE A 95 2.52 -5.75 4.50
CA ILE A 95 1.87 -4.50 4.89
C ILE A 95 0.65 -4.82 5.75
N ASP A 96 0.65 -4.29 6.98
CA ASP A 96 -0.54 -4.22 7.82
C ASP A 96 -1.25 -2.89 7.55
N THR A 97 -2.59 -2.87 7.63
CA THR A 97 -3.39 -1.67 7.41
C THR A 97 -4.14 -1.31 8.69
N ASP A 98 -3.74 -0.21 9.32
CA ASP A 98 -4.45 0.34 10.48
C ASP A 98 -5.63 1.21 10.01
N TRP A 99 -6.78 1.06 10.64
CA TRP A 99 -8.01 1.80 10.31
C TRP A 99 -8.30 2.87 11.35
N TYR A 100 -8.74 4.04 10.89
CA TYR A 100 -9.01 5.20 11.71
C TYR A 100 -10.39 5.78 11.42
N THR A 101 -11.01 6.35 12.46
CA THR A 101 -12.24 7.14 12.32
C THR A 101 -11.94 8.50 11.67
N ALA A 102 -12.98 9.26 11.31
CA ALA A 102 -12.82 10.62 10.79
C ALA A 102 -12.12 11.58 11.78
N ALA A 103 -12.18 11.28 13.08
CA ALA A 103 -11.49 12.03 14.14
C ALA A 103 -10.06 11.51 14.39
N GLN A 104 -9.51 10.67 13.52
CA GLN A 104 -8.18 10.05 13.64
C GLN A 104 -7.99 9.16 14.86
N ALA A 105 -9.08 8.61 15.42
CA ALA A 105 -8.99 7.58 16.45
C ALA A 105 -8.77 6.20 15.80
N TYR A 106 -7.78 5.45 16.30
CA TYR A 106 -7.52 4.07 15.87
C TYR A 106 -8.74 3.18 16.16
N ILE A 107 -9.09 2.31 15.21
CA ILE A 107 -10.20 1.36 15.31
C ILE A 107 -9.66 -0.06 15.46
N SER A 108 -8.90 -0.51 14.46
CA SER A 108 -8.38 -1.87 14.36
C SER A 108 -7.27 -1.93 13.29
N THR A 109 -6.60 -3.07 13.22
CA THR A 109 -5.62 -3.38 12.17
C THR A 109 -6.10 -4.58 11.38
N THR A 110 -6.02 -4.50 10.05
CA THR A 110 -6.04 -5.69 9.21
C THR A 110 -4.60 -6.13 8.95
N THR A 111 -4.25 -7.32 9.45
CA THR A 111 -2.94 -7.92 9.18
C THR A 111 -2.86 -8.39 7.74
N GLY A 112 -1.81 -8.00 7.03
CA GLY A 112 -1.57 -8.43 5.65
C GLY A 112 -1.05 -9.85 5.55
N THR A 113 -0.95 -10.33 4.31
CA THR A 113 -0.34 -11.63 4.03
C THR A 113 1.18 -11.52 4.10
N SER A 114 1.82 -12.42 4.84
CA SER A 114 3.28 -12.49 4.88
C SER A 114 3.85 -13.02 3.57
N ILE A 115 4.86 -12.34 3.04
CA ILE A 115 5.58 -12.70 1.84
C ILE A 115 7.02 -13.02 2.21
N ASN A 116 7.55 -14.10 1.66
CA ASN A 116 8.98 -14.39 1.71
C ASN A 116 9.64 -13.59 0.58
N ALA A 117 10.33 -12.51 0.93
CA ALA A 117 11.07 -11.73 -0.04
C ALA A 117 12.23 -12.55 -0.60
N VAL A 118 12.35 -12.57 -1.92
CA VAL A 118 13.51 -13.18 -2.59
C VAL A 118 14.68 -12.22 -2.47
N GLN A 119 15.83 -12.73 -1.99
CA GLN A 119 17.01 -11.90 -1.80
C GLN A 119 17.37 -11.14 -3.07
N ASN A 120 17.63 -9.85 -2.93
CA ASN A 120 18.12 -8.98 -4.00
C ASN A 120 17.24 -8.99 -5.26
N THR A 121 15.94 -9.24 -5.11
CA THR A 121 14.99 -9.33 -6.21
C THR A 121 13.67 -8.66 -5.82
N TRP A 122 13.08 -7.90 -6.74
CA TRP A 122 11.74 -7.36 -6.56
C TRP A 122 10.71 -8.48 -6.49
N THR A 123 9.98 -8.52 -5.39
CA THR A 123 8.94 -9.49 -5.08
C THR A 123 7.60 -8.76 -5.04
N HIS A 124 6.67 -9.20 -5.88
CA HIS A 124 5.32 -8.67 -5.91
C HIS A 124 4.50 -9.21 -4.73
N ALA A 125 3.79 -8.33 -4.03
CA ALA A 125 2.98 -8.66 -2.88
C ALA A 125 1.54 -8.17 -3.09
N GLY A 126 0.72 -9.02 -3.68
CA GLY A 126 -0.67 -8.70 -4.00
C GLY A 126 -1.13 -9.34 -5.31
N PRO A 127 -2.36 -9.03 -5.76
CA PRO A 127 -3.37 -8.22 -5.07
C PRO A 127 -4.04 -8.99 -3.92
N THR A 128 -4.16 -8.36 -2.73
CA THR A 128 -4.87 -8.93 -1.57
C THR A 128 -6.10 -8.10 -1.22
N THR A 129 -7.25 -8.76 -1.03
CA THR A 129 -8.47 -8.07 -0.61
C THR A 129 -8.50 -7.87 0.91
N ILE A 130 -8.70 -6.63 1.36
CA ILE A 130 -8.93 -6.24 2.76
C ILE A 130 -10.22 -5.43 2.88
N SER A 131 -10.87 -5.44 4.04
CA SER A 131 -12.13 -4.71 4.26
C SER A 131 -12.01 -3.72 5.41
N SER A 132 -12.49 -2.50 5.17
CA SER A 132 -12.53 -1.46 6.20
C SER A 132 -13.66 -1.72 7.21
N PRO A 133 -13.45 -1.40 8.50
CA PRO A 133 -14.50 -1.44 9.53
C PRO A 133 -15.65 -0.47 9.26
N ALA A 134 -16.77 -0.66 9.98
CA ALA A 134 -18.01 0.12 9.80
C ALA A 134 -17.91 1.61 10.14
N THR A 135 -16.85 2.04 10.83
CA THR A 135 -16.62 3.45 11.21
C THR A 135 -15.34 4.02 10.61
N ALA A 136 -14.69 3.28 9.71
CA ALA A 136 -13.44 3.70 9.09
C ALA A 136 -13.67 4.87 8.11
N ALA A 137 -12.81 5.88 8.21
CA ALA A 137 -12.73 7.00 7.29
C ALA A 137 -11.32 7.18 6.72
N PHE A 138 -10.30 6.65 7.40
CA PHE A 138 -8.93 6.65 6.92
C PHE A 138 -8.24 5.30 7.17
N ALA A 139 -7.24 5.02 6.34
CA ALA A 139 -6.35 3.88 6.46
C ALA A 139 -4.91 4.35 6.63
N ARG A 140 -4.08 3.50 7.23
CA ARG A 140 -2.64 3.71 7.34
C ARG A 140 -1.90 2.40 7.01
N PRO A 141 -1.52 2.19 5.76
CA PRO A 141 -0.54 1.17 5.39
C PRO A 141 0.76 1.27 6.18
N ALA A 142 1.25 0.12 6.60
CA ALA A 142 2.42 -0.02 7.44
C ALA A 142 3.24 -1.26 7.05
N LEU A 143 4.47 -1.08 6.58
CA LEU A 143 5.36 -2.21 6.31
C LEU A 143 5.88 -2.79 7.62
N ILE A 144 5.72 -4.09 7.77
CA ILE A 144 6.13 -4.88 8.93
C ILE A 144 7.22 -5.85 8.51
N SER A 145 8.29 -5.95 9.31
CA SER A 145 9.13 -7.15 9.29
C SER A 145 8.56 -8.17 10.27
N ALA A 146 8.15 -9.32 9.74
CA ALA A 146 7.68 -10.44 10.53
C ALA A 146 8.85 -11.27 11.07
N SER A 147 9.86 -11.55 10.24
CA SER A 147 11.08 -12.25 10.64
C SER A 147 12.17 -12.16 9.57
N GLY A 148 13.35 -12.70 9.85
CA GLY A 148 14.40 -12.99 8.85
C GLY A 148 15.16 -11.78 8.28
N THR A 149 14.88 -10.58 8.77
CA THR A 149 15.74 -9.40 8.58
C THR A 149 16.53 -9.10 9.84
N THR A 150 17.71 -8.51 9.66
CA THR A 150 18.70 -8.21 10.70
C THR A 150 19.09 -6.73 10.65
N THR A 151 19.70 -6.22 11.72
CA THR A 151 20.15 -4.82 11.77
C THR A 151 21.10 -4.52 10.61
N GLY A 152 20.83 -3.44 9.89
CA GLY A 152 21.60 -3.03 8.70
C GLY A 152 21.04 -3.54 7.38
N ASP A 153 20.14 -4.53 7.38
CA ASP A 153 19.45 -4.94 6.16
C ASP A 153 18.66 -3.77 5.56
N VAL A 154 18.64 -3.73 4.23
CA VAL A 154 17.94 -2.71 3.45
C VAL A 154 16.74 -3.33 2.78
N ILE A 155 15.61 -2.63 2.90
CA ILE A 155 14.36 -2.97 2.24
C ILE A 155 13.98 -1.80 1.36
N TYR A 156 13.55 -2.07 0.13
CA TYR A 156 12.92 -1.07 -0.73
C TYR A 156 11.45 -1.41 -0.89
N LEU A 157 10.62 -0.37 -0.84
CA LEU A 157 9.19 -0.43 -1.05
C LEU A 157 8.85 0.47 -2.22
N ASP A 158 8.04 -0.04 -3.13
CA ASP A 158 7.59 0.69 -4.30
C ASP A 158 6.13 0.39 -4.61
N GLU A 159 5.52 1.33 -5.34
CA GLU A 159 4.19 1.17 -5.91
C GLU A 159 3.13 0.68 -4.91
N VAL A 160 3.03 1.34 -3.75
CA VAL A 160 2.04 0.95 -2.74
C VAL A 160 0.67 1.45 -3.16
N TYR A 161 -0.19 0.52 -3.57
CA TYR A 161 -1.56 0.76 -3.94
C TYR A 161 -2.50 0.25 -2.85
N LEU A 162 -3.46 1.10 -2.47
CA LEU A 162 -4.68 0.70 -1.80
C LEU A 162 -5.83 1.26 -2.63
N TYR A 163 -6.69 0.43 -3.18
CA TYR A 163 -7.72 0.90 -4.12
C TYR A 163 -8.97 0.02 -4.10
N GLN A 164 -10.12 0.55 -4.47
CA GLN A 164 -11.33 -0.28 -4.63
C GLN A 164 -11.32 -0.94 -6.02
N ARG A 165 -12.12 -1.99 -6.24
CA ARG A 165 -12.45 -2.41 -7.62
C ARG A 165 -13.83 -1.82 -7.96
N GLN A 166 -13.89 -0.91 -8.92
CA GLN A 166 -15.14 -0.43 -9.50
C GLN A 166 -15.44 -1.29 -10.70
N TRP A 167 -16.72 -1.58 -10.81
CA TRP A 167 -17.26 -2.11 -12.04
C TRP A 167 -17.27 -1.00 -13.10
N ARG A 168 -17.10 -1.35 -14.38
CA ARG A 168 -17.12 -0.38 -15.50
C ARG A 168 -18.33 0.57 -15.50
N HIS A 169 -19.47 0.16 -14.94
CA HIS A 169 -20.69 0.99 -14.85
C HIS A 169 -20.70 1.95 -13.64
N GLN A 170 -19.75 1.81 -12.72
CA GLN A 170 -19.55 2.70 -11.56
C GLN A 170 -18.45 3.74 -11.80
N LEU A 171 -17.79 3.70 -12.97
CA LEU A 171 -16.91 4.78 -13.41
C LEU A 171 -17.76 6.05 -13.54
N GLN A 172 -17.50 7.07 -12.71
CA GLN A 172 -18.01 8.41 -12.95
C GLN A 172 -17.38 8.90 -14.26
N LEU A 173 -18.11 8.71 -15.37
CA LEU A 173 -17.79 9.41 -16.61
C LEU A 173 -17.86 10.91 -16.30
N PRO A 174 -16.88 11.74 -16.74
CA PRO A 174 -16.94 13.17 -16.55
C PRO A 174 -18.30 13.70 -17.00
N GLN A 175 -19.02 14.40 -16.12
CA GLN A 175 -20.27 15.09 -16.46
C GLN A 175 -19.97 16.21 -17.46
N GLY A 176 -19.81 15.84 -18.73
CA GLY A 176 -19.50 16.76 -19.83
C GLY A 176 -20.20 16.44 -21.15
N MET A 177 -20.91 15.31 -21.27
CA MET A 177 -21.49 14.88 -22.55
C MET A 177 -23.02 14.74 -22.58
N ASN A 178 -23.74 15.33 -21.62
CA ASN A 178 -25.21 15.42 -21.68
C ASN A 178 -25.68 16.86 -21.89
N ARG A 179 -25.30 17.47 -23.02
CA ARG A 179 -25.99 18.60 -23.67
C ARG A 179 -25.67 18.46 -25.18
N ALA A 180 -26.57 18.29 -26.14
CA ALA A 180 -28.02 18.40 -26.18
C ALA A 180 -28.55 17.50 -27.32
N ALA A 181 -29.65 16.79 -27.08
CA ALA A 181 -30.55 16.34 -28.14
C ALA A 181 -31.93 16.93 -27.81
N GLY A 182 -32.07 18.24 -28.03
CA GLY A 182 -33.33 18.95 -27.93
C GLY A 182 -33.82 19.27 -29.34
N ARG A 183 -34.84 18.49 -29.75
CA ARG A 183 -35.86 18.67 -30.81
C ARG A 183 -35.45 19.32 -32.13
#